data_AF-A0A7Y2P299-F1
#
_entry.id   AF-A0A7Y2P299-F1
#
_cell.length_a   1.000
_cell.length_b   1.000
_cell.length_c   1.000
_cell.angle_alpha   90.00
_cell.angle_beta   90.00
_cell.angle_gamma   90.00
#
_symmetry.space_group_name_H-M   'P 1'
#
loop_
_entity.id
_entity.type
_entity.pdbx_description
1 polymer ?
#
loop_
_entity_poly.entity_id
_entity_poly.type
_entity_poly.pdbx_seq_one_letter_code
_entity_poly.pdbx_strand_id
1 'polypeptide(L)'
;SFSNAQWYIDQQLQYEQNAKQNGFKKVSEMLKAVSLNIKSFVGKGGFLFAMCSATDSYDISLAALEIDIVEQMFDGDAADPDAQEMLNLNNTLAFTDFNLEMNPYLYEYSNIDIQPIEIGNFKNDYFTLFEFSAKYDPVPTMLTQCHINVLRGFMGQTTMFRRSTIKNSVIILAEREGTDQVKYIHGNFGRGTFTFYGGHDPEDYQHAVGDPPTDLTLYKNSPGYRLILNNILFPAATKKKQKT
;
A
#
# COMPACT_ATOMS: atom_id res chain seq x y z
N SER A 1 20.04 8.19 9.83
CA SER A 1 20.05 6.75 10.17
C SER A 1 19.62 6.58 11.61
N PHE A 2 18.68 5.67 11.87
CA PHE A 2 18.17 5.35 13.22
C PHE A 2 18.59 3.94 13.68
N SER A 3 19.53 3.28 12.98
CA SER A 3 19.90 1.88 13.22
C SER A 3 20.35 1.58 14.66
N ASN A 4 20.86 2.58 15.38
CA ASN A 4 21.35 2.44 16.77
C ASN A 4 20.37 3.03 17.80
N ALA A 5 19.18 3.47 17.38
CA ALA A 5 18.19 4.02 18.30
C ALA A 5 17.56 2.89 19.12
N GLN A 6 17.41 3.09 20.43
CA GLN A 6 16.90 2.04 21.33
C GLN A 6 15.53 1.52 20.91
N TRP A 7 14.63 2.40 20.49
CA TRP A 7 13.29 2.01 20.02
C TRP A 7 13.35 1.10 18.79
N TYR A 8 14.35 1.27 17.90
CA TYR A 8 14.51 0.47 16.70
C TYR A 8 15.02 -0.94 17.06
N ILE A 9 16.01 -1.01 17.95
CA ILE A 9 16.54 -2.26 18.49
C ILE A 9 15.45 -3.04 19.22
N ASP A 10 14.67 -2.37 20.07
CA ASP A 10 13.57 -3.00 20.81
C ASP A 10 12.48 -3.53 19.87
N GLN A 11 12.16 -2.77 18.80
CA GLN A 11 11.20 -3.19 17.79
C GLN A 11 11.69 -4.42 17.01
N GLN A 12 12.97 -4.46 16.62
CA GLN A 12 13.56 -5.63 15.97
C GLN A 12 13.46 -6.88 16.87
N LEU A 13 13.86 -6.76 18.14
CA LEU A 13 13.76 -7.85 19.11
C LEU A 13 12.33 -8.34 19.29
N GLN A 14 11.34 -7.43 19.31
CA GLN A 14 9.93 -7.80 19.37
C GLN A 14 9.49 -8.59 18.13
N TYR A 15 9.91 -8.20 16.93
CA TYR A 15 9.59 -8.94 15.70
C TYR A 15 10.21 -10.34 15.69
N GLU A 16 11.47 -10.47 16.08
CA GLU A 16 12.16 -11.77 16.18
C GLU A 16 11.49 -12.69 17.23
N GLN A 17 11.11 -12.14 18.39
CA GLN A 17 10.37 -12.87 19.41
C GLN A 17 8.99 -13.32 18.90
N ASN A 18 8.26 -12.46 18.21
CA ASN A 18 6.97 -12.78 17.62
C ASN A 18 7.10 -13.89 16.56
N ALA A 19 8.11 -13.83 15.70
CA ALA A 19 8.39 -14.88 14.72
C ALA A 19 8.63 -16.23 15.41
N LYS A 20 9.49 -16.25 16.43
CA LYS A 20 9.78 -17.45 17.21
C LYS A 20 8.55 -18.02 17.92
N GLN A 21 7.73 -17.15 18.52
CA GLN A 21 6.48 -17.56 19.20
C GLN A 21 5.48 -18.20 18.23
N ASN A 22 5.48 -17.76 16.96
CA ASN A 22 4.64 -18.32 15.91
C ASN A 22 5.29 -19.50 15.15
N GLY A 23 6.46 -19.98 15.61
CA GLY A 23 7.13 -21.16 15.05
C GLY A 23 7.97 -20.90 13.80
N PHE A 24 8.24 -19.63 13.48
CA PHE A 24 9.11 -19.24 12.35
C PHE A 24 10.55 -19.05 12.81
N LYS A 25 11.50 -19.34 11.92
CA LYS A 25 12.92 -19.09 12.21
C LYS A 25 13.29 -17.63 11.97
N LYS A 26 12.69 -17.01 10.95
CA LYS A 26 12.92 -15.63 10.55
C LYS A 26 11.64 -14.79 10.55
N VAL A 27 11.80 -13.49 10.72
CA VAL A 27 10.70 -12.52 10.56
C VAL A 27 10.21 -12.50 9.10
N SER A 28 11.12 -12.56 8.13
CA SER A 28 10.83 -12.59 6.69
C SER A 28 9.92 -13.78 6.32
N GLU A 29 10.22 -14.98 6.82
CA GLU A 29 9.38 -16.19 6.64
C GLU A 29 7.98 -16.01 7.25
N MET A 30 7.89 -15.44 8.45
CA MET A 30 6.60 -15.16 9.10
C MET A 30 5.78 -14.17 8.26
N LEU A 31 6.40 -13.10 7.75
CA LEU A 31 5.72 -12.08 6.96
C LEU A 31 5.23 -12.61 5.60
N LYS A 32 5.96 -13.54 4.97
CA LYS A 32 5.47 -14.29 3.80
C LYS A 32 4.19 -15.08 4.12
N ALA A 33 4.18 -15.78 5.26
CA ALA A 33 2.99 -16.52 5.71
C ALA A 33 1.80 -15.60 6.02
N VAL A 34 2.06 -14.44 6.66
CA VAL A 34 1.04 -13.39 6.87
C VAL A 34 0.49 -12.90 5.53
N SER A 35 1.36 -12.66 4.55
CA SER A 35 0.98 -12.15 3.24
C SER A 35 0.05 -13.12 2.51
N LEU A 36 0.39 -14.42 2.53
CA LEU A 36 -0.44 -15.51 2.03
C LEU A 36 -1.79 -15.61 2.74
N ASN A 37 -1.81 -15.47 4.06
CA ASN A 37 -3.05 -15.53 4.84
C ASN A 37 -3.99 -14.38 4.49
N ILE A 38 -3.48 -13.15 4.34
CA ILE A 38 -4.26 -12.00 3.88
C ILE A 38 -4.79 -12.27 2.46
N LYS A 39 -3.96 -12.79 1.55
CA LYS A 39 -4.39 -13.07 0.16
C LYS A 39 -5.49 -14.11 0.11
N SER A 40 -5.37 -15.16 0.94
CA SER A 40 -6.38 -16.19 1.13
C SER A 40 -7.69 -15.62 1.69
N PHE A 41 -7.62 -14.71 2.67
CA PHE A 41 -8.78 -14.00 3.22
C PHE A 41 -9.50 -13.19 2.14
N VAL A 42 -8.77 -12.36 1.37
CA VAL A 42 -9.33 -11.59 0.25
C VAL A 42 -9.96 -12.53 -0.78
N GLY A 43 -9.24 -13.56 -1.22
CA GLY A 43 -9.73 -14.52 -2.21
C GLY A 43 -11.02 -15.23 -1.80
N LYS A 44 -11.23 -15.44 -0.49
CA LYS A 44 -12.44 -16.04 0.08
C LYS A 44 -13.63 -15.09 0.20
N GLY A 45 -13.49 -13.81 -0.15
CA GLY A 45 -14.55 -12.80 -0.06
C GLY A 45 -14.26 -11.68 0.94
N GLY A 46 -13.06 -11.66 1.52
CA GLY A 46 -12.62 -10.59 2.40
C GLY A 46 -12.30 -9.30 1.63
N PHE A 47 -12.12 -8.23 2.38
CA PHE A 47 -11.68 -6.94 1.87
C PHE A 47 -10.35 -6.53 2.50
N LEU A 48 -9.43 -6.03 1.67
CA LEU A 48 -8.16 -5.45 2.11
C LEU A 48 -8.13 -3.96 1.75
N PHE A 49 -7.96 -3.11 2.76
CA PHE A 49 -7.54 -1.73 2.55
C PHE A 49 -6.12 -1.57 3.07
N ALA A 50 -5.22 -1.06 2.25
CA ALA A 50 -3.83 -0.82 2.62
C ALA A 50 -3.39 0.59 2.20
N MET A 51 -2.52 1.17 3.02
CA MET A 51 -1.91 2.48 2.82
C MET A 51 -0.44 2.43 3.19
N CYS A 52 0.30 3.49 2.84
CA CYS A 52 1.72 3.61 3.13
C CYS A 52 2.48 2.39 2.58
N SER A 53 3.50 1.90 3.30
CA SER A 53 4.31 0.74 2.89
C SER A 53 3.55 -0.57 2.79
N ALA A 54 2.36 -0.71 3.39
CA ALA A 54 1.60 -1.95 3.29
C ALA A 54 1.06 -2.24 1.87
N THR A 55 1.23 -1.31 0.93
CA THR A 55 0.75 -1.43 -0.45
C THR A 55 1.73 -2.20 -1.33
N ASP A 56 2.92 -1.67 -1.56
CA ASP A 56 3.95 -2.29 -2.40
C ASP A 56 4.62 -3.48 -1.72
N SER A 57 5.01 -3.37 -0.44
CA SER A 57 5.69 -4.45 0.31
C SER A 57 4.85 -5.72 0.37
N TYR A 58 3.52 -5.58 0.38
CA TYR A 58 2.60 -6.70 0.37
C TYR A 58 2.66 -7.49 -0.95
N ASP A 59 2.62 -6.79 -2.09
CA ASP A 59 2.74 -7.44 -3.40
C ASP A 59 4.17 -7.94 -3.66
N ILE A 60 5.19 -7.22 -3.22
CA ILE A 60 6.60 -7.67 -3.28
C ILE A 60 6.78 -8.97 -2.50
N SER A 61 6.28 -9.04 -1.27
CA SER A 61 6.30 -10.26 -0.43
C SER A 61 5.58 -11.44 -1.11
N LEU A 62 4.44 -11.19 -1.76
CA LEU A 62 3.72 -12.21 -2.53
C LEU A 62 4.50 -12.69 -3.77
N ALA A 63 5.19 -11.79 -4.46
CA ALA A 63 6.03 -12.16 -5.60
C ALA A 63 7.27 -12.96 -5.16
N ALA A 64 7.80 -12.67 -3.97
CA ALA A 64 9.02 -13.26 -3.41
C ALA A 64 8.78 -14.48 -2.48
N LEU A 65 7.63 -15.16 -2.57
CA LEU A 65 7.30 -16.25 -1.62
C LEU A 65 8.35 -17.37 -1.55
N GLU A 66 8.97 -17.70 -2.69
CA GLU A 66 9.91 -18.82 -2.81
C GLU A 66 11.39 -18.40 -2.83
N ILE A 67 11.70 -17.10 -2.67
CA ILE A 67 13.06 -16.56 -2.74
C ILE A 67 13.37 -15.63 -1.57
N ASP A 68 14.63 -15.51 -1.17
CA ASP A 68 15.02 -14.52 -0.17
C ASP A 68 15.36 -13.18 -0.83
N ILE A 69 14.76 -12.10 -0.31
CA ILE A 69 14.98 -10.73 -0.78
C ILE A 69 15.47 -9.83 0.36
N VAL A 70 15.70 -10.40 1.55
CA VAL A 70 16.11 -9.68 2.74
C VAL A 70 17.61 -9.80 2.89
N GLU A 71 18.26 -8.67 3.12
CA GLU A 71 19.71 -8.59 3.23
C GLU A 71 20.23 -9.10 4.59
N GLN A 72 21.48 -9.60 4.60
CA GLN A 72 22.07 -10.33 5.73
C GLN A 72 22.02 -9.61 7.08
N MET A 73 22.08 -8.28 7.06
CA MET A 73 22.03 -7.46 8.27
C MET A 73 20.69 -7.51 9.00
N PHE A 74 19.62 -7.97 8.35
CA PHE A 74 18.26 -7.99 8.90
C PHE A 74 17.83 -9.36 9.42
N ASP A 75 18.18 -10.46 8.74
CA ASP A 75 17.76 -11.81 9.16
C ASP A 75 18.85 -12.91 9.10
N GLY A 76 20.10 -12.52 8.79
CA GLY A 76 21.31 -13.31 9.10
C GLY A 76 21.95 -14.07 7.93
N ASP A 77 21.33 -14.10 6.76
CA ASP A 77 21.84 -14.69 5.53
C ASP A 77 21.59 -13.78 4.31
N ALA A 78 22.35 -14.02 3.23
CA ALA A 78 22.30 -13.15 2.07
C ALA A 78 20.99 -13.35 1.28
N ALA A 79 20.47 -12.24 0.73
CA ALA A 79 19.42 -12.28 -0.27
C ALA A 79 19.87 -13.10 -1.50
N ASP A 80 18.90 -13.63 -2.24
CA ASP A 80 19.16 -14.37 -3.47
C ASP A 80 19.75 -13.41 -4.54
N PRO A 81 20.93 -13.69 -5.10
CA PRO A 81 21.54 -12.82 -6.11
C PRO A 81 20.71 -12.70 -7.39
N ASP A 82 19.86 -13.70 -7.68
CA ASP A 82 18.97 -13.75 -8.85
C ASP A 82 17.51 -13.43 -8.46
N ALA A 83 17.30 -12.76 -7.31
CA ALA A 83 15.97 -12.48 -6.74
C ALA A 83 15.02 -11.82 -7.74
N GLN A 84 15.50 -10.86 -8.52
CA GLN A 84 14.68 -10.10 -9.47
C GLN A 84 14.09 -11.01 -10.56
N GLU A 85 14.91 -11.89 -11.14
CA GLU A 85 14.54 -12.81 -12.21
C GLU A 85 13.61 -13.94 -11.72
N MET A 86 13.70 -14.27 -10.42
CA MET A 86 12.92 -15.33 -9.79
C MET A 86 11.57 -14.88 -9.23
N LEU A 87 11.26 -13.58 -9.25
CA LEU A 87 9.97 -13.06 -8.79
C LEU A 87 8.79 -13.68 -9.55
N ASN A 88 7.81 -14.21 -8.82
CA ASN A 88 6.58 -14.70 -9.41
C ASN A 88 5.47 -13.63 -9.35
N LEU A 89 5.45 -12.74 -10.35
CA LEU A 89 4.50 -11.63 -10.44
C LEU A 89 3.03 -12.07 -10.60
N ASN A 90 2.77 -13.35 -10.95
CA ASN A 90 1.40 -13.88 -10.93
C ASN A 90 0.81 -13.93 -9.51
N ASN A 91 1.66 -13.90 -8.48
CA ASN A 91 1.21 -13.92 -7.10
C ASN A 91 0.71 -12.57 -6.57
N THR A 92 1.05 -11.46 -7.21
CA THR A 92 0.67 -10.12 -6.73
C THR A 92 -0.80 -9.80 -6.99
N LEU A 93 -1.36 -8.85 -6.24
CA LEU A 93 -2.72 -8.37 -6.45
C LEU A 93 -2.79 -7.25 -7.47
N ALA A 94 -1.94 -6.23 -7.31
CA ALA A 94 -2.04 -4.95 -7.99
C ALA A 94 -0.91 -4.71 -8.99
N PHE A 95 0.31 -5.11 -8.65
CA PHE A 95 1.51 -4.67 -9.37
C PHE A 95 2.15 -5.75 -10.24
N THR A 96 2.79 -5.36 -11.33
CA THR A 96 3.52 -6.17 -12.30
C THR A 96 4.74 -5.39 -12.79
N ASP A 97 5.68 -6.07 -13.42
CA ASP A 97 6.83 -5.48 -14.13
C ASP A 97 7.63 -4.45 -13.30
N PHE A 98 7.68 -4.66 -11.98
CA PHE A 98 8.46 -3.83 -11.08
C PHE A 98 9.86 -4.43 -10.85
N ASN A 99 10.81 -3.55 -10.56
CA ASN A 99 12.18 -3.91 -10.19
C ASN A 99 12.38 -3.65 -8.69
N LEU A 100 12.95 -4.62 -7.99
CA LEU A 100 13.36 -4.51 -6.60
C LEU A 100 14.49 -3.49 -6.46
N GLU A 101 14.46 -2.80 -5.33
CA GLU A 101 15.61 -2.04 -4.84
C GLU A 101 16.30 -2.88 -3.78
N MET A 102 17.45 -3.45 -4.13
CA MET A 102 18.21 -4.36 -3.27
C MET A 102 19.20 -3.62 -2.36
N ASN A 103 19.42 -2.31 -2.57
CA ASN A 103 20.30 -1.54 -1.70
C ASN A 103 19.61 -1.25 -0.35
N PRO A 104 20.06 -1.85 0.77
CA PRO A 104 19.40 -1.71 2.07
C PRO A 104 19.54 -0.30 2.68
N TYR A 105 20.34 0.57 2.05
CA TYR A 105 20.49 1.97 2.44
C TYR A 105 19.52 2.92 1.72
N LEU A 106 18.83 2.43 0.69
CA LEU A 106 17.70 3.15 0.09
C LEU A 106 16.43 2.82 0.87
N TYR A 107 15.54 3.80 0.92
CA TYR A 107 14.34 3.70 1.75
C TYR A 107 13.26 2.86 1.06
N GLU A 108 13.26 2.90 -0.27
CA GLU A 108 12.28 2.32 -1.15
C GLU A 108 12.61 0.86 -1.48
N TYR A 109 11.58 0.05 -1.70
CA TYR A 109 11.71 -1.39 -1.91
C TYR A 109 11.72 -1.79 -3.39
N SER A 110 11.21 -0.90 -4.25
CA SER A 110 11.06 -1.14 -5.68
C SER A 110 10.77 0.16 -6.43
N ASN A 111 10.73 0.09 -7.75
CA ASN A 111 10.28 1.20 -8.61
C ASN A 111 8.75 1.39 -8.67
N ILE A 112 7.97 0.68 -7.83
CA ILE A 112 6.51 0.90 -7.71
C ILE A 112 6.24 2.30 -7.17
N ASP A 113 6.97 2.73 -6.13
CA ASP A 113 6.76 4.05 -5.54
C ASP A 113 7.33 5.17 -6.40
N ILE A 114 6.61 6.27 -6.46
CA ILE A 114 7.06 7.53 -7.04
C ILE A 114 7.94 8.25 -6.01
N GLN A 115 9.21 8.45 -6.38
CA GLN A 115 10.19 9.06 -5.50
C GLN A 115 9.83 10.52 -5.20
N PRO A 116 10.17 11.06 -4.02
CA PRO A 116 9.91 12.47 -3.67
C PRO A 116 10.38 13.48 -4.73
N ILE A 117 11.51 13.19 -5.40
CA ILE A 117 12.06 14.04 -6.46
C ILE A 117 11.19 14.06 -7.73
N GLU A 118 10.48 12.97 -8.02
CA GLU A 118 9.58 12.85 -9.18
C GLU A 118 8.25 13.57 -8.95
N ILE A 119 7.82 13.74 -7.70
CA ILE A 119 6.63 14.53 -7.34
C ILE A 119 6.88 16.03 -7.62
N GLY A 120 8.11 16.49 -7.42
CA GLY A 120 8.49 17.88 -7.66
C GLY A 120 7.96 18.82 -6.57
N ASN A 121 7.43 19.98 -6.97
CA ASN A 121 7.03 21.00 -6.01
C ASN A 121 5.76 20.60 -5.23
N PHE A 122 5.89 20.42 -3.90
CA PHE A 122 4.78 20.08 -3.00
C PHE A 122 3.60 21.05 -3.04
N LYS A 123 3.81 22.32 -3.43
CA LYS A 123 2.72 23.29 -3.59
C LYS A 123 1.81 22.97 -4.78
N ASN A 124 2.30 22.15 -5.71
CA ASN A 124 1.59 21.68 -6.90
C ASN A 124 1.38 20.16 -6.84
N ASP A 125 1.46 19.56 -5.64
CA ASP A 125 1.14 18.16 -5.44
C ASP A 125 -0.36 18.02 -5.19
N TYR A 126 -1.07 17.61 -6.24
CA TYR A 126 -2.50 17.37 -6.23
C TYR A 126 -2.81 16.12 -7.04
N PHE A 127 -3.85 15.41 -6.64
CA PHE A 127 -4.40 14.29 -7.39
C PHE A 127 -5.91 14.48 -7.58
N THR A 128 -6.41 13.98 -8.69
CA THR A 128 -7.79 14.10 -9.13
C THR A 128 -8.47 12.74 -9.04
N LEU A 129 -9.69 12.73 -8.50
CA LEU A 129 -10.53 11.54 -8.45
C LEU A 129 -11.19 11.28 -9.80
N PHE A 130 -11.21 10.03 -10.23
CA PHE A 130 -11.99 9.61 -11.40
C PHE A 130 -13.49 9.59 -11.09
N GLU A 131 -14.28 10.00 -12.08
CA GLU A 131 -15.74 9.88 -12.05
C GLU A 131 -16.17 8.53 -12.64
N PHE A 132 -17.01 7.83 -11.89
CA PHE A 132 -17.51 6.50 -12.24
C PHE A 132 -19.03 6.50 -12.31
N SER A 133 -19.59 5.68 -13.20
CA SER A 133 -21.04 5.55 -13.30
C SER A 133 -21.58 4.75 -12.12
N ALA A 134 -22.40 5.37 -11.26
CA ALA A 134 -23.04 4.68 -10.15
C ALA A 134 -23.87 3.44 -10.56
N LYS A 135 -24.31 3.38 -11.83
CA LYS A 135 -25.07 2.27 -12.40
C LYS A 135 -24.19 1.08 -12.76
N TYR A 136 -23.01 1.34 -13.33
CA TYR A 136 -22.14 0.30 -13.89
C TYR A 136 -20.98 -0.06 -12.94
N ASP A 137 -20.48 0.93 -12.20
CA ASP A 137 -19.29 0.85 -11.36
C ASP A 137 -19.58 1.31 -9.92
N PRO A 138 -20.54 0.69 -9.22
CA PRO A 138 -21.02 1.18 -7.92
C PRO A 138 -19.92 1.23 -6.86
N VAL A 139 -18.96 0.28 -6.87
CA VAL A 139 -17.88 0.23 -5.89
C VAL A 139 -16.89 1.38 -6.11
N PRO A 140 -16.29 1.56 -7.30
CA PRO A 140 -15.50 2.75 -7.60
C PRO A 140 -16.22 4.07 -7.26
N THR A 141 -17.51 4.21 -7.63
CA THR A 141 -18.29 5.43 -7.30
C THR A 141 -18.37 5.68 -5.79
N MET A 142 -18.59 4.64 -4.97
CA MET A 142 -18.62 4.81 -3.50
C MET A 142 -17.24 5.13 -2.94
N LEU A 143 -16.20 4.50 -3.46
CA LEU A 143 -14.82 4.70 -3.02
C LEU A 143 -14.31 6.11 -3.32
N THR A 144 -14.70 6.71 -4.46
CA THR A 144 -14.33 8.08 -4.85
C THR A 144 -15.33 9.15 -4.40
N GLN A 145 -16.36 8.80 -3.62
CA GLN A 145 -17.34 9.78 -3.14
C GLN A 145 -16.70 10.78 -2.17
N CYS A 146 -16.51 12.02 -2.64
CA CYS A 146 -15.96 13.12 -1.86
C CYS A 146 -16.66 14.45 -2.19
N HIS A 147 -16.54 15.45 -1.31
CA HIS A 147 -17.13 16.78 -1.51
C HIS A 147 -16.26 17.70 -2.39
N ILE A 148 -15.05 17.26 -2.72
CA ILE A 148 -14.17 17.84 -3.74
C ILE A 148 -13.60 16.72 -4.61
N ASN A 149 -13.20 17.04 -5.84
CA ASN A 149 -12.65 16.07 -6.79
C ASN A 149 -11.11 16.20 -6.97
N VAL A 150 -10.52 17.32 -6.59
CA VAL A 150 -9.06 17.55 -6.60
C VAL A 150 -8.60 17.71 -5.16
N LEU A 151 -7.69 16.83 -4.73
CA LEU A 151 -7.18 16.79 -3.36
C LEU A 151 -5.69 17.13 -3.37
N ARG A 152 -5.22 17.75 -2.28
CA ARG A 152 -3.80 17.92 -2.05
C ARG A 152 -3.16 16.55 -1.82
N GLY A 153 -2.00 16.33 -2.42
CA GLY A 153 -1.18 15.15 -2.14
C GLY A 153 -0.63 15.15 -0.72
N PHE A 154 -0.15 13.99 -0.31
CA PHE A 154 0.45 13.72 0.99
C PHE A 154 1.34 12.49 0.87
N MET A 155 2.48 12.51 1.53
CA MET A 155 3.53 11.51 1.38
C MET A 155 3.32 10.37 2.36
N GLY A 156 4.05 9.30 2.10
CA GLY A 156 4.18 8.14 2.98
C GLY A 156 5.40 7.35 2.55
N GLN A 157 5.57 6.16 3.11
CA GLN A 157 6.65 5.26 2.69
C GLN A 157 6.47 4.80 1.24
N THR A 158 5.22 4.55 0.86
CA THR A 158 4.78 4.49 -0.54
C THR A 158 3.85 5.67 -0.76
N THR A 159 4.31 6.67 -1.50
CA THR A 159 3.57 7.92 -1.73
C THR A 159 2.56 7.80 -2.85
N MET A 160 2.96 7.28 -4.01
CA MET A 160 2.14 7.08 -5.20
C MET A 160 2.68 5.91 -6.02
N PHE A 161 1.84 5.32 -6.85
CA PHE A 161 2.20 4.17 -7.67
C PHE A 161 2.54 4.60 -9.09
N ARG A 162 3.60 4.02 -9.65
CA ARG A 162 3.94 4.19 -11.06
C ARG A 162 2.94 3.46 -11.94
N ARG A 163 2.30 4.17 -12.88
CA ARG A 163 1.24 3.59 -13.72
C ARG A 163 1.70 2.35 -14.48
N SER A 164 2.93 2.35 -14.98
CA SER A 164 3.47 1.23 -15.77
C SER A 164 3.60 -0.07 -14.99
N THR A 165 3.64 -0.02 -13.66
CA THR A 165 3.74 -1.23 -12.81
C THR A 165 2.37 -1.71 -12.35
N ILE A 166 1.26 -1.05 -12.72
CA ILE A 166 -0.09 -1.45 -12.31
C ILE A 166 -0.66 -2.44 -13.32
N LYS A 167 -1.18 -3.58 -12.85
CA LYS A 167 -1.86 -4.57 -13.71
C LYS A 167 -3.07 -3.95 -14.41
N ASN A 168 -3.27 -4.29 -15.68
CA ASN A 168 -4.42 -3.81 -16.48
C ASN A 168 -5.80 -4.15 -15.88
N SER A 169 -5.89 -5.18 -15.03
CA SER A 169 -7.13 -5.56 -14.34
C SER A 169 -7.48 -4.66 -13.15
N VAL A 170 -6.57 -3.78 -12.75
CA VAL A 170 -6.73 -2.87 -11.60
C VAL A 170 -7.35 -1.56 -12.07
N ILE A 171 -8.34 -1.10 -11.31
CA ILE A 171 -9.05 0.15 -11.56
C ILE A 171 -8.28 1.27 -10.88
N ILE A 172 -7.92 2.30 -11.64
CA ILE A 172 -7.33 3.53 -11.12
C ILE A 172 -8.47 4.45 -10.65
N LEU A 173 -8.48 4.79 -9.37
CA LEU A 173 -9.50 5.64 -8.74
C LEU A 173 -9.07 7.10 -8.64
N ALA A 174 -7.76 7.37 -8.55
CA ALA A 174 -7.23 8.71 -8.53
C ALA A 174 -5.78 8.77 -9.01
N GLU A 175 -5.42 9.86 -9.67
CA GLU A 175 -4.08 10.09 -10.20
C GLU A 175 -3.73 11.57 -10.22
N ARG A 176 -2.44 11.87 -10.39
CA ARG A 176 -2.02 13.20 -10.77
C ARG A 176 -2.19 13.36 -12.28
N GLU A 177 -3.06 14.29 -12.67
CA GLU A 177 -3.43 14.48 -14.08
C GLU A 177 -2.21 14.80 -14.95
N GLY A 178 -2.13 14.13 -16.11
CA GLY A 178 -1.06 14.34 -17.08
C GLY A 178 0.29 13.70 -16.72
N THR A 179 0.34 12.84 -15.70
CA THR A 179 1.57 12.13 -15.30
C THR A 179 1.36 10.61 -15.21
N ASP A 180 2.43 9.88 -14.88
CA ASP A 180 2.42 8.46 -14.58
C ASP A 180 2.18 8.14 -13.09
N GLN A 181 1.77 9.14 -12.28
CA GLN A 181 1.66 9.03 -10.83
C GLN A 181 0.22 8.74 -10.40
N VAL A 182 -0.02 7.54 -9.91
CA VAL A 182 -1.34 7.06 -9.49
C VAL A 182 -1.43 7.06 -7.96
N LYS A 183 -2.49 7.62 -7.39
CA LYS A 183 -2.62 7.76 -5.94
C LYS A 183 -3.45 6.65 -5.30
N TYR A 184 -4.48 6.20 -6.01
CA TYR A 184 -5.55 5.39 -5.42
C TYR A 184 -6.02 4.36 -6.43
N ILE A 185 -6.00 3.08 -6.05
CA ILE A 185 -6.33 1.95 -6.93
C ILE A 185 -7.21 0.92 -6.23
N HIS A 186 -8.01 0.20 -7.00
CA HIS A 186 -8.92 -0.82 -6.53
C HIS A 186 -8.95 -2.03 -7.47
N GLY A 187 -9.11 -3.22 -6.91
CA GLY A 187 -9.20 -4.44 -7.71
C GLY A 187 -9.99 -5.55 -7.03
N ASN A 188 -10.36 -6.54 -7.83
CA ASN A 188 -11.00 -7.77 -7.36
C ASN A 188 -9.97 -8.90 -7.30
N PHE A 189 -10.07 -9.76 -6.29
CA PHE A 189 -9.30 -11.01 -6.23
C PHE A 189 -10.16 -12.13 -5.65
N GLY A 190 -10.30 -13.22 -6.39
CA GLY A 190 -11.22 -14.30 -6.05
C GLY A 190 -12.65 -13.78 -5.88
N ARG A 191 -13.22 -13.93 -4.69
CA ARG A 191 -14.56 -13.42 -4.34
C ARG A 191 -14.54 -12.09 -3.59
N GLY A 192 -13.36 -11.58 -3.27
CA GLY A 192 -13.17 -10.35 -2.49
C GLY A 192 -12.53 -9.24 -3.30
N THR A 193 -12.12 -8.20 -2.60
CA THR A 193 -11.60 -6.98 -3.21
C THR A 193 -10.47 -6.40 -2.40
N PHE A 194 -9.60 -5.63 -3.03
CA PHE A 194 -8.56 -4.85 -2.36
C PHE A 194 -8.59 -3.41 -2.85
N THR A 195 -8.15 -2.49 -2.00
CA THR A 195 -7.96 -1.08 -2.34
C THR A 195 -6.66 -0.60 -1.73
N PHE A 196 -5.79 -0.01 -2.55
CA PHE A 196 -4.52 0.59 -2.12
C PHE A 196 -4.58 2.10 -2.30
N TYR A 197 -4.21 2.85 -1.26
CA TYR A 197 -4.20 4.30 -1.27
C TYR A 197 -2.84 4.81 -0.77
N GLY A 198 -2.06 5.39 -1.68
CA GLY A 198 -0.71 5.86 -1.39
C GLY A 198 -0.70 7.03 -0.41
N GLY A 199 0.40 7.17 0.32
CA GLY A 199 0.59 8.16 1.39
C GLY A 199 0.23 7.63 2.78
N HIS A 200 0.53 8.43 3.79
CA HIS A 200 0.34 8.09 5.20
C HIS A 200 -0.82 8.85 5.84
N ASP A 201 -0.65 10.16 6.04
CA ASP A 201 -1.63 11.03 6.68
C ASP A 201 -2.06 12.15 5.70
N PRO A 202 -3.33 12.22 5.30
CA PRO A 202 -3.78 13.26 4.37
C PRO A 202 -3.67 14.70 4.87
N GLU A 203 -3.59 14.92 6.19
CA GLU A 203 -3.52 16.26 6.80
C GLU A 203 -2.13 16.55 7.40
N ASP A 204 -1.17 15.66 7.19
CA ASP A 204 0.25 15.86 7.48
C ASP A 204 1.08 15.43 6.26
N TYR A 205 1.50 16.42 5.47
CA TYR A 205 2.04 16.21 4.14
C TYR A 205 3.25 15.26 4.11
N GLN A 206 4.15 15.30 5.09
CA GLN A 206 5.36 14.48 5.08
C GLN A 206 5.38 13.44 6.20
N HIS A 207 4.72 13.71 7.33
CA HIS A 207 4.70 12.87 8.52
C HIS A 207 6.09 12.33 8.91
N ALA A 208 6.98 13.22 9.32
CA ALA A 208 8.33 12.86 9.70
C ALA A 208 8.34 12.09 11.04
N VAL A 209 9.35 11.23 11.21
CA VAL A 209 9.53 10.49 12.47
C VAL A 209 9.69 11.48 13.63
N GLY A 210 8.76 11.41 14.58
CA GLY A 210 8.72 12.29 15.75
C GLY A 210 7.74 13.45 15.66
N ASP A 211 7.08 13.64 14.51
CA ASP A 211 5.98 14.59 14.40
C ASP A 211 4.83 14.21 15.35
N PRO A 212 4.16 15.21 15.98
CA PRO A 212 3.02 14.93 16.84
C PRO A 212 1.88 14.31 16.02
N PRO A 213 1.04 13.46 16.64
CA PRO A 213 -0.15 12.96 15.97
C PRO A 213 -1.05 14.12 15.49
N THR A 214 -1.61 13.97 14.30
CA THR A 214 -2.56 14.93 13.73
C THR A 214 -3.78 15.10 14.63
N ASP A 215 -4.09 16.35 14.98
CA ASP A 215 -5.32 16.68 15.72
C ASP A 215 -6.53 16.66 14.79
N LEU A 216 -7.23 15.52 14.76
CA LEU A 216 -8.42 15.31 13.93
C LEU A 216 -9.55 16.31 14.21
N THR A 217 -9.56 16.99 15.37
CA THR A 217 -10.59 17.99 15.67
C THR A 217 -10.49 19.23 14.78
N LEU A 218 -9.30 19.48 14.21
CA LEU A 218 -9.04 20.56 13.25
C LEU A 218 -9.47 20.20 11.81
N TYR A 219 -9.68 18.91 11.53
CA TYR A 219 -9.85 18.37 10.18
C TYR A 219 -11.18 17.61 9.98
N LYS A 220 -12.26 18.09 10.61
CA LYS A 220 -13.59 17.43 10.60
C LYS A 220 -14.15 17.15 9.21
N ASN A 221 -13.77 17.95 8.22
CA ASN A 221 -14.22 17.84 6.83
C ASN A 221 -13.07 17.50 5.88
N SER A 222 -12.01 16.84 6.37
CA SER A 222 -10.88 16.43 5.52
C SER A 222 -11.36 15.56 4.35
N PRO A 223 -11.04 15.94 3.10
CA PRO A 223 -11.35 15.14 1.93
C PRO A 223 -10.50 13.87 1.89
N GLY A 224 -9.26 13.91 2.37
CA GLY A 224 -8.38 12.75 2.40
C GLY A 224 -8.84 11.68 3.40
N TYR A 225 -9.18 12.08 4.63
CA TYR A 225 -9.78 11.16 5.61
C TYR A 225 -11.15 10.66 5.15
N ARG A 226 -11.93 11.46 4.39
CA ARG A 226 -13.19 10.98 3.80
C ARG A 226 -12.96 9.77 2.88
N LEU A 227 -11.92 9.78 2.05
CA LEU A 227 -11.60 8.65 1.17
C LEU A 227 -11.16 7.42 1.95
N ILE A 228 -10.39 7.61 3.02
CA ILE A 228 -10.05 6.52 3.97
C ILE A 228 -11.32 5.92 4.57
N LEU A 229 -12.22 6.77 5.07
CA LEU A 229 -13.49 6.33 5.64
C LEU A 229 -14.39 5.59 4.64
N ASN A 230 -14.41 5.99 3.37
CA ASN A 230 -15.17 5.27 2.33
C ASN A 230 -14.75 3.79 2.26
N ASN A 231 -13.45 3.49 2.43
CA ASN A 231 -12.93 2.11 2.45
C ASN A 231 -13.35 1.31 3.68
N ILE A 232 -13.57 1.97 4.83
CA ILE A 232 -13.99 1.31 6.06
C ILE A 232 -15.50 1.10 6.11
N LEU A 233 -16.27 2.08 5.61
CA LEU A 233 -17.72 2.08 5.67
C LEU A 233 -18.37 1.21 4.59
N PHE A 234 -17.78 1.12 3.40
CA PHE A 234 -18.34 0.33 2.29
C PHE A 234 -18.44 -1.18 2.63
N PRO A 235 -17.40 -1.85 3.12
CA PRO A 235 -17.47 -3.28 3.48
C PRO A 235 -18.42 -3.55 4.66
N ALA A 236 -18.63 -2.57 5.53
CA ALA A 236 -19.54 -2.67 6.67
C ALA A 236 -21.02 -2.48 6.27
N ALA A 237 -21.31 -2.04 5.04
CA ALA A 237 -22.67 -1.76 4.58
C ALA A 237 -23.42 -3.06 4.22
N THR A 238 -24.50 -3.35 4.95
CA THR A 238 -25.37 -4.49 4.66
C THR A 238 -26.06 -4.32 3.31
N LYS A 239 -25.85 -5.24 2.36
CA LYS A 239 -26.57 -5.24 1.08
C LYS A 239 -28.07 -5.40 1.35
N LYS A 240 -28.87 -4.36 1.06
CA LYS A 240 -30.33 -4.52 0.95
C LYS A 240 -30.62 -5.39 -0.27
N LYS A 241 -31.41 -6.46 -0.09
CA LYS A 241 -31.92 -7.24 -1.22
C LYS A 241 -32.71 -6.30 -2.13
N GLN A 242 -32.35 -6.23 -3.41
CA GLN A 242 -33.14 -5.51 -4.38
C GLN A 242 -34.51 -6.17 -4.46
N LYS A 243 -35.58 -5.37 -4.47
CA LYS A 243 -36.91 -5.90 -4.77
C LYS A 243 -36.93 -6.20 -6.27
N THR A 244 -36.98 -7.49 -6.61
CA THR A 244 -37.43 -7.97 -7.91
C THR A 244 -38.90 -7.69 -8.09
#